data_AF-A0A8S0VKH8-F1
#
_entry.id   AF-A0A8S0VKH8-F1
#
_cell.length_a   1.000
_cell.length_b   1.000
_cell.length_c   1.000
_cell.angle_alpha   90.00
_cell.angle_beta   90.00
_cell.angle_gamma   90.00
#
_symmetry.space_group_name_H-M   'P 1'
#
loop_
_entity.id
_entity.type
_entity.pdbx_description
1 polymer ?
#
loop_
_entity_poly.entity_id
_entity_poly.type
_entity_poly.pdbx_seq_one_letter_code
_entity_poly.pdbx_strand_id
1 'polypeptide(L)'
;MALRPIDNALPITAERPKKQAKISAPPHKEKPNFGVNDENNVPMPPPITADSSIDYVPSENLKPFPDPDIKIQGLVGGLESKDWLKVCESLNDARQLALFHSNILLPVLEKVMLVMVKAIKNPRSALCKTSIMASSDIFKALGEKLLEPAISNIFDNL
;
A
#
# COMPACT_ATOMS: atom_id res chain seq x y z
N MET A 1 48.55 -27.34 0.76
CA MET A 1 47.55 -26.84 -0.21
C MET A 1 47.20 -25.41 0.18
N ALA A 2 47.59 -24.43 -0.62
CA ALA A 2 47.28 -23.02 -0.38
C ALA A 2 45.93 -22.68 -1.04
N LEU A 3 45.00 -22.11 -0.27
CA LEU A 3 43.70 -21.65 -0.77
C LEU A 3 43.90 -20.34 -1.53
N ARG A 4 43.33 -20.24 -2.73
CA ARG A 4 43.34 -19.00 -3.52
C ARG A 4 42.26 -18.04 -3.00
N PRO A 5 42.52 -16.72 -2.89
CA PRO A 5 41.48 -15.75 -2.58
C PRO A 5 40.47 -15.64 -3.73
N ILE A 6 39.18 -15.55 -3.41
CA ILE A 6 38.11 -15.29 -4.38
C ILE A 6 37.86 -13.78 -4.37
N ASP A 7 38.37 -13.07 -5.37
CA ASP A 7 38.04 -11.67 -5.63
C ASP A 7 36.60 -11.58 -6.19
N ASN A 8 35.63 -11.31 -5.32
CA ASN A 8 34.25 -11.00 -5.69
C ASN A 8 34.02 -9.48 -5.75
N ALA A 9 34.72 -8.79 -6.64
CA ALA A 9 34.40 -7.40 -6.99
C ALA A 9 33.45 -7.39 -8.19
N LEU A 10 32.23 -6.87 -8.01
CA LEU A 10 31.29 -6.60 -9.10
C LEU A 10 31.85 -5.48 -9.99
N PRO A 11 31.85 -5.62 -11.34
CA PRO A 11 32.29 -4.53 -12.22
C PRO A 11 31.32 -3.35 -12.14
N ILE A 12 31.83 -2.22 -11.68
CA ILE A 12 31.14 -0.93 -11.65
C ILE A 12 31.17 -0.38 -13.09
N THR A 13 30.09 -0.53 -13.84
CA THR A 13 29.86 0.25 -15.07
C THR A 13 28.60 1.08 -14.91
N ALA A 14 28.81 2.37 -14.65
CA ALA A 14 27.79 3.39 -14.68
C ALA A 14 27.67 3.93 -16.12
N GLU A 15 26.68 3.46 -16.87
CA GLU A 15 26.23 4.09 -18.12
C GLU A 15 24.83 4.63 -17.89
N ARG A 16 24.76 5.92 -17.57
CA ARG A 16 23.53 6.71 -17.40
C ARG A 16 23.10 7.24 -18.77
N PRO A 17 21.90 6.91 -19.28
CA PRO A 17 21.39 7.56 -20.49
C PRO A 17 21.08 9.03 -20.21
N LYS A 18 21.67 9.93 -21.01
CA LYS A 18 21.49 11.38 -20.94
C LYS A 18 20.06 11.76 -21.35
N LYS A 19 19.19 12.12 -20.39
CA LYS A 19 17.94 12.85 -20.66
C LYS A 19 18.29 14.26 -21.14
N GLN A 20 17.97 14.59 -22.40
CA GLN A 20 17.94 15.97 -22.86
C GLN A 20 16.62 16.61 -22.43
N ALA A 21 16.73 17.78 -21.80
CA ALA A 21 15.61 18.67 -21.51
C ALA A 21 15.53 19.75 -22.59
N LYS A 22 14.33 20.08 -23.07
CA LYS A 22 13.99 21.43 -23.52
C LYS A 22 12.47 21.62 -23.57
N ILE A 23 12.11 22.85 -23.23
CA ILE A 23 10.81 23.39 -22.85
C ILE A 23 10.05 23.90 -24.10
N SER A 24 8.71 23.94 -24.02
CA SER A 24 7.78 24.99 -24.52
C SER A 24 6.62 24.48 -25.39
N ALA A 25 5.42 24.98 -25.07
CA ALA A 25 4.11 24.74 -25.71
C ALA A 25 3.82 25.72 -26.89
N PRO A 26 2.55 25.83 -27.39
CA PRO A 26 1.92 25.15 -28.54
C PRO A 26 1.77 26.07 -29.80
N PRO A 27 1.16 25.63 -30.92
CA PRO A 27 -0.23 26.07 -31.20
C PRO A 27 -1.13 25.09 -32.02
N HIS A 28 -2.45 25.35 -31.95
CA HIS A 28 -3.54 24.81 -32.79
C HIS A 28 -3.33 25.04 -34.30
N LYS A 29 -3.81 24.10 -35.14
CA LYS A 29 -4.55 24.34 -36.42
C LYS A 29 -5.14 23.06 -37.02
N GLU A 30 -6.22 23.23 -37.76
CA GLU A 30 -7.23 22.26 -38.22
C GLU A 30 -6.83 21.39 -39.44
N LYS A 31 -7.70 20.37 -39.71
CA LYS A 31 -7.82 19.31 -40.76
C LYS A 31 -7.55 19.74 -42.24
N PRO A 32 -7.60 18.88 -43.32
CA PRO A 32 -8.06 17.48 -43.46
C PRO A 32 -7.23 16.53 -44.40
N ASN A 33 -7.73 15.29 -44.57
CA ASN A 33 -7.87 14.49 -45.81
C ASN A 33 -6.97 13.27 -46.15
N PHE A 34 -7.71 12.22 -46.57
CA PHE A 34 -7.45 11.09 -47.48
C PHE A 34 -6.41 9.99 -47.12
N GLY A 35 -6.95 8.87 -46.63
CA GLY A 35 -6.84 7.52 -47.19
C GLY A 35 -5.48 6.93 -47.51
N VAL A 36 -5.02 5.97 -46.71
CA VAL A 36 -4.51 4.66 -47.17
C VAL A 36 -4.77 3.63 -46.05
N ASN A 37 -5.53 2.62 -46.44
CA ASN A 37 -5.68 1.28 -45.88
C ASN A 37 -4.34 0.62 -45.56
N ASP A 38 -4.09 0.31 -44.29
CA ASP A 38 -3.08 -0.68 -43.91
C ASP A 38 -3.55 -1.51 -42.70
N GLU A 39 -3.36 -2.82 -42.85
CA GLU A 39 -4.09 -3.91 -42.24
C GLU A 39 -3.45 -4.34 -40.91
N ASN A 40 -3.32 -3.40 -39.97
CA ASN A 40 -2.75 -3.69 -38.64
C ASN A 40 -3.69 -3.25 -37.50
N ASN A 41 -4.84 -3.91 -37.39
CA ASN A 41 -5.58 -3.90 -36.13
C ASN A 41 -4.90 -4.87 -35.16
N VAL A 42 -3.91 -4.37 -34.42
CA VAL A 42 -3.56 -4.99 -33.13
C VAL A 42 -4.85 -4.97 -32.30
N PRO A 43 -5.36 -6.12 -31.82
CA PRO A 43 -6.50 -6.11 -30.92
C PRO A 43 -6.20 -5.14 -29.79
N MET A 44 -7.06 -4.12 -29.68
CA MET A 44 -7.03 -3.18 -28.57
C MET A 44 -6.91 -4.04 -27.30
N PRO A 45 -5.89 -3.83 -26.44
CA PRO A 45 -5.82 -4.56 -25.19
C PRO A 45 -7.18 -4.39 -24.50
N PRO A 46 -7.73 -5.45 -23.88
CA PRO A 46 -8.99 -5.35 -23.15
C PRO A 46 -8.88 -4.13 -22.22
N PRO A 47 -9.97 -3.36 -22.02
CA PRO A 47 -9.93 -2.14 -21.23
C PRO A 47 -9.19 -2.48 -19.95
N ILE A 48 -8.09 -1.76 -19.71
CA ILE A 48 -7.27 -1.89 -18.51
C ILE A 48 -8.27 -1.80 -17.37
N THR A 49 -8.60 -2.95 -16.76
CA THR A 49 -9.36 -3.02 -15.52
C THR A 49 -8.72 -1.99 -14.62
N ALA A 50 -9.50 -0.97 -14.25
CA ALA A 50 -9.03 0.21 -13.53
C ALA A 50 -7.86 -0.18 -12.62
N ASP A 51 -6.69 0.37 -12.93
CA ASP A 51 -5.43 0.05 -12.25
C ASP A 51 -5.73 0.01 -10.76
N SER A 52 -5.69 -1.18 -10.15
CA SER A 52 -6.16 -1.44 -8.79
C SER A 52 -5.12 -0.90 -7.81
N SER A 53 -4.93 0.41 -7.89
CA SER A 53 -3.93 1.20 -7.21
C SER A 53 -4.44 1.49 -5.82
N ILE A 54 -3.69 1.03 -4.81
CA ILE A 54 -3.88 1.47 -3.43
C ILE A 54 -3.45 2.93 -3.34
N ASP A 55 -4.35 3.80 -2.90
CA ASP A 55 -4.02 5.19 -2.58
C ASP A 55 -3.33 5.28 -1.21
N TYR A 56 -2.21 6.00 -1.17
CA TYR A 56 -1.38 6.15 0.02
C TYR A 56 -1.55 7.57 0.58
N VAL A 57 -2.61 7.73 1.37
CA VAL A 57 -2.88 8.99 2.06
C VAL A 57 -1.98 9.08 3.31
N PRO A 58 -1.16 10.14 3.47
CA PRO A 58 -0.40 10.41 4.68
C PRO A 58 -1.31 10.55 5.89
N SER A 59 -0.82 10.18 7.07
CA SER A 59 -1.61 10.16 8.30
C SER A 59 -2.19 11.53 8.68
N GLU A 60 -1.49 12.61 8.33
CA GLU A 60 -1.91 14.00 8.55
C GLU A 60 -3.10 14.41 7.68
N ASN A 61 -3.33 13.70 6.57
CA ASN A 61 -4.40 13.96 5.61
C ASN A 61 -5.60 13.02 5.78
N LEU A 62 -5.52 12.06 6.71
CA LEU A 62 -6.65 11.18 7.03
C LEU A 62 -7.77 11.95 7.73
N LYS A 63 -9.00 11.48 7.55
CA LYS A 63 -10.20 12.08 8.13
C LYS A 63 -10.94 11.06 9.02
N PRO A 64 -11.66 11.52 10.06
CA PRO A 64 -12.50 10.64 10.85
C PRO A 64 -13.64 10.06 10.00
N PHE A 65 -14.15 8.89 10.39
CA PHE A 65 -15.34 8.34 9.76
C PHE A 65 -16.59 9.07 10.25
N PRO A 66 -17.59 9.32 9.38
CA PRO A 66 -18.88 9.85 9.81
C PRO A 66 -19.63 8.86 10.71
N ASP A 67 -19.43 7.56 10.49
CA ASP A 67 -20.02 6.48 11.27
C ASP A 67 -18.95 5.39 11.54
N PRO A 68 -18.19 5.51 12.66
CA PRO A 68 -17.15 4.55 13.01
C PRO A 68 -17.71 3.19 13.44
N ASP A 69 -18.94 3.14 13.95
CA ASP A 69 -19.60 1.91 14.42
C ASP A 69 -19.95 0.99 13.25
N ILE A 70 -20.45 1.54 12.14
CA ILE A 70 -20.65 0.74 10.92
C ILE A 70 -19.30 0.25 10.39
N LYS A 71 -18.26 1.09 10.44
CA LYS A 71 -16.94 0.75 9.93
C LYS A 71 -16.28 -0.39 10.70
N ILE A 72 -16.36 -0.40 12.04
CA ILE A 72 -15.74 -1.46 12.83
C ILE A 72 -16.40 -2.83 12.59
N GLN A 73 -17.71 -2.89 12.33
CA GLN A 73 -18.44 -4.15 12.07
C GLN A 73 -17.91 -4.87 10.83
N GLY A 74 -17.53 -4.13 9.80
CA GLY A 74 -16.97 -4.69 8.57
C GLY A 74 -15.46 -4.97 8.62
N LEU A 75 -14.74 -4.40 9.60
CA LEU A 75 -13.28 -4.39 9.62
C LEU A 75 -12.69 -5.79 9.66
N VAL A 76 -13.14 -6.63 10.61
CA VAL A 76 -12.58 -7.97 10.80
C VAL A 76 -12.81 -8.86 9.58
N GLY A 77 -14.02 -8.83 9.00
CA GLY A 77 -14.32 -9.59 7.79
C GLY A 77 -13.48 -9.13 6.59
N GLY A 78 -13.18 -7.85 6.49
CA GLY A 78 -12.29 -7.31 5.46
C GLY A 78 -10.82 -7.73 5.65
N LEU A 79 -10.34 -7.77 6.89
CA LEU A 79 -8.99 -8.25 7.24
C LEU A 79 -8.78 -9.74 6.98
N GLU A 80 -9.84 -10.55 7.11
CA GLU A 80 -9.84 -11.99 6.85
C GLU A 80 -10.11 -12.35 5.37
N SER A 81 -10.26 -11.34 4.51
CA SER A 81 -10.52 -11.54 3.09
C SER A 81 -9.37 -12.27 2.38
N LYS A 82 -9.72 -13.11 1.41
CA LYS A 82 -8.75 -13.71 0.46
C LYS A 82 -8.28 -12.70 -0.58
N ASP A 83 -9.04 -11.62 -0.79
CA ASP A 83 -8.66 -10.53 -1.67
C ASP A 83 -7.72 -9.58 -0.95
N TRP A 84 -6.47 -9.51 -1.44
CA TRP A 84 -5.44 -8.66 -0.88
C TRP A 84 -5.77 -7.17 -0.96
N LEU A 85 -6.56 -6.73 -1.96
CA LEU A 85 -7.01 -5.34 -2.05
C LEU A 85 -7.94 -5.01 -0.89
N LYS A 86 -8.89 -5.92 -0.59
CA LYS A 86 -9.78 -5.80 0.55
C LYS A 86 -9.02 -5.74 1.88
N VAL A 87 -7.95 -6.51 2.01
CA VAL A 87 -7.08 -6.44 3.19
C VAL A 87 -6.38 -5.08 3.28
N CYS A 88 -5.86 -4.54 2.18
CA CYS A 88 -5.30 -3.18 2.14
C CYS A 88 -6.33 -2.11 2.53
N GLU A 89 -7.55 -2.18 1.99
CA GLU A 89 -8.66 -1.28 2.36
C GLU A 89 -8.94 -1.36 3.87
N SER A 90 -8.99 -2.57 4.41
CA SER A 90 -9.30 -2.79 5.83
C SER A 90 -8.16 -2.31 6.74
N LEU A 91 -6.90 -2.46 6.33
CA LEU A 91 -5.77 -1.88 7.04
C LEU A 91 -5.79 -0.35 6.98
N ASN A 92 -6.25 0.26 5.89
CA ASN A 92 -6.47 1.70 5.82
C ASN A 92 -7.64 2.17 6.70
N ASP A 93 -8.74 1.41 6.76
CA ASP A 93 -9.82 1.68 7.72
C ASP A 93 -9.28 1.60 9.16
N ALA A 94 -8.43 0.61 9.48
CA ALA A 94 -7.77 0.50 10.79
C ALA A 94 -6.89 1.70 11.13
N ARG A 95 -6.19 2.31 10.14
CA ARG A 95 -5.41 3.55 10.34
C ARG A 95 -6.29 4.71 10.81
N GLN A 96 -7.40 4.94 10.11
CA GLN A 96 -8.35 6.00 10.46
C GLN A 96 -9.01 5.74 11.83
N LEU A 97 -9.40 4.50 12.09
CA LEU A 97 -9.96 4.11 13.38
C LEU A 97 -8.95 4.27 14.51
N ALA A 98 -7.67 3.93 14.30
CA ALA A 98 -6.64 4.14 15.31
C ALA A 98 -6.51 5.63 15.65
N LEU A 99 -6.36 6.50 14.65
CA LEU A 99 -6.10 7.93 14.89
C LEU A 99 -7.30 8.69 15.48
N PHE A 100 -8.53 8.37 15.07
CA PHE A 100 -9.71 9.16 15.42
C PHE A 100 -10.69 8.45 16.37
N HIS A 101 -10.62 7.12 16.47
CA HIS A 101 -11.59 6.28 17.17
C HIS A 101 -10.94 5.09 17.92
N SER A 102 -9.75 5.30 18.49
CA SER A 102 -8.90 4.23 19.05
C SER A 102 -9.61 3.30 20.03
N ASN A 103 -10.54 3.82 20.83
CA ASN A 103 -11.31 3.03 21.79
C ASN A 103 -12.18 1.95 21.13
N ILE A 104 -12.72 2.21 19.92
CA ILE A 104 -13.55 1.26 19.17
C ILE A 104 -12.69 0.20 18.49
N LEU A 105 -11.41 0.51 18.22
CA LEU A 105 -10.46 -0.43 17.64
C LEU A 105 -9.94 -1.45 18.66
N LEU A 106 -9.85 -1.08 19.95
CA LEU A 106 -9.30 -1.92 21.02
C LEU A 106 -9.86 -3.35 21.07
N PRO A 107 -11.18 -3.60 21.00
CA PRO A 107 -11.73 -4.95 21.11
C PRO A 107 -11.33 -5.90 19.96
N VAL A 108 -10.88 -5.35 18.82
CA VAL A 108 -10.46 -6.13 17.64
C VAL A 108 -8.97 -5.96 17.33
N LEU A 109 -8.23 -5.26 18.20
CA LEU A 109 -6.85 -4.88 17.97
C LEU A 109 -5.93 -6.09 17.79
N GLU A 110 -6.16 -7.18 18.52
CA GLU A 110 -5.42 -8.45 18.36
C GLU A 110 -5.47 -8.95 16.91
N LYS A 111 -6.68 -9.00 16.33
CA LYS A 111 -6.88 -9.45 14.95
C LYS A 111 -6.22 -8.50 13.95
N VAL A 112 -6.31 -7.19 14.20
CA VAL A 112 -5.64 -6.17 13.38
C VAL A 112 -4.14 -6.39 13.39
N MET A 113 -3.53 -6.54 14.58
CA MET A 113 -2.10 -6.78 14.74
C MET A 113 -1.67 -8.09 14.08
N LEU A 114 -2.44 -9.18 14.25
CA LEU A 114 -2.15 -10.47 13.64
C LEU A 114 -2.08 -10.39 12.12
N VAL A 115 -3.04 -9.71 11.50
CA VAL A 115 -3.06 -9.52 10.04
C VAL A 115 -1.96 -8.56 9.61
N MET A 116 -1.68 -7.52 10.40
CA MET A 116 -0.60 -6.57 10.16
C MET A 116 0.79 -7.27 10.14
N VAL A 117 1.14 -8.06 11.15
CA VAL A 117 2.44 -8.78 11.18
C VAL A 117 2.59 -9.75 10.01
N LYS A 118 1.48 -10.40 9.59
CA LYS A 118 1.45 -11.25 8.39
C LYS A 118 1.62 -10.44 7.11
N ALA A 119 0.97 -9.28 7.01
CA ALA A 119 1.02 -8.39 5.85
C ALA A 119 2.39 -7.75 5.64
N ILE A 120 3.13 -7.41 6.70
CA ILE A 120 4.52 -6.90 6.61
C ILE A 120 5.42 -7.88 5.85
N LYS A 121 5.20 -9.19 6.01
CA LYS A 121 6.00 -10.25 5.37
C LYS A 121 5.43 -10.71 4.02
N ASN A 122 4.39 -10.05 3.51
CA ASN A 122 3.76 -10.43 2.25
C ASN A 122 4.62 -10.00 1.05
N PRO A 123 4.77 -10.83 -0.01
CA PRO A 123 5.56 -10.47 -1.19
C PRO A 123 4.95 -9.29 -1.99
N ARG A 124 3.68 -8.95 -1.76
CA ARG A 124 3.05 -7.77 -2.37
C ARG A 124 3.46 -6.52 -1.61
N SER A 125 4.18 -5.64 -2.28
CA SER A 125 4.64 -4.37 -1.72
C SER A 125 3.51 -3.47 -1.21
N ALA A 126 2.32 -3.52 -1.83
CA ALA A 126 1.15 -2.77 -1.38
C ALA A 126 0.72 -3.16 0.04
N LEU A 127 0.53 -4.47 0.31
CA LEU A 127 0.19 -4.97 1.65
C LEU A 127 1.28 -4.61 2.67
N CYS A 128 2.54 -4.84 2.32
CA CYS A 128 3.66 -4.51 3.20
C CYS A 128 3.67 -3.02 3.56
N LYS A 129 3.57 -2.12 2.57
CA LYS A 129 3.54 -0.66 2.77
C LYS A 129 2.34 -0.23 3.61
N THR A 130 1.12 -0.65 3.25
CA THR A 130 -0.08 -0.30 4.00
C THR A 130 -0.01 -0.79 5.45
N SER A 131 0.55 -1.98 5.66
CA SER A 131 0.75 -2.53 7.00
C SER A 131 1.77 -1.74 7.84
N ILE A 132 2.85 -1.24 7.24
CA ILE A 132 3.82 -0.37 7.91
C ILE A 132 3.17 0.97 8.30
N MET A 133 2.38 1.56 7.39
CA MET A 133 1.62 2.78 7.68
C MET A 133 0.62 2.55 8.83
N ALA A 134 -0.10 1.42 8.80
CA ALA A 134 -1.00 1.00 9.87
C ALA A 134 -0.28 0.83 11.21
N SER A 135 0.90 0.21 11.21
CA SER A 135 1.73 0.07 12.41
C SER A 135 2.03 1.45 13.01
N SER A 136 2.53 2.37 12.19
CA SER A 136 2.87 3.74 12.62
C SER A 136 1.67 4.44 13.26
N ASP A 137 0.49 4.39 12.63
CA ASP A 137 -0.71 5.07 13.11
C ASP A 137 -1.25 4.45 14.41
N ILE A 138 -1.22 3.12 14.51
CA ILE A 138 -1.63 2.37 15.70
C ILE A 138 -0.70 2.70 16.87
N PHE A 139 0.62 2.65 16.68
CA PHE A 139 1.58 2.99 17.75
C PHE A 139 1.47 4.46 18.17
N LYS A 140 1.24 5.38 17.22
CA LYS A 140 1.03 6.80 17.51
C LYS A 140 -0.24 7.03 18.34
N ALA A 141 -1.32 6.30 18.06
CA ALA A 141 -2.61 6.49 18.73
C ALA A 141 -2.73 5.75 20.07
N LEU A 142 -2.18 4.54 20.15
CA LEU A 142 -2.35 3.65 21.30
C LEU A 142 -1.15 3.65 22.24
N GLY A 143 0.06 3.98 21.77
CA GLY A 143 1.25 4.29 22.58
C GLY A 143 1.39 3.46 23.85
N GLU A 144 1.33 4.14 25.00
CA GLU A 144 1.43 3.53 26.34
C GLU A 144 0.33 2.52 26.65
N LYS A 145 -0.88 2.67 26.08
CA LYS A 145 -1.98 1.71 26.27
C LYS A 145 -1.60 0.31 25.77
N LEU A 146 -0.74 0.22 24.75
CA LEU A 146 -0.23 -1.08 24.27
C LEU A 146 0.67 -1.77 25.30
N LEU A 147 1.28 -1.01 26.21
CA LEU A 147 2.17 -1.51 27.25
C LEU A 147 1.42 -1.83 28.55
N GLU A 148 0.15 -1.46 28.66
CA GLU A 148 -0.67 -1.83 29.80
C GLU A 148 -0.84 -3.35 29.85
N PRO A 149 -0.64 -4.00 31.01
CA PRO A 149 -0.74 -5.45 31.15
C PRO A 149 -2.04 -6.06 30.60
N ALA A 150 -3.14 -5.31 30.69
CA ALA A 150 -4.45 -5.72 30.19
C ALA A 150 -4.47 -5.90 28.66
N ILE A 151 -3.68 -5.11 27.92
CA ILE A 151 -3.60 -5.15 26.46
C ILE A 151 -2.37 -5.95 26.01
N SER A 152 -1.23 -5.86 26.70
CA SER A 152 0.00 -6.57 26.32
C SER A 152 -0.18 -8.09 26.30
N ASN A 153 -0.88 -8.63 27.31
CA ASN A 153 -1.13 -10.08 27.42
C ASN A 153 -1.99 -10.63 26.28
N ILE A 154 -2.70 -9.76 25.54
CA ILE A 154 -3.47 -10.16 24.36
C ILE A 154 -2.52 -10.60 23.23
N PHE A 155 -1.30 -10.07 23.18
CA PHE A 155 -0.35 -10.32 22.10
C PHE A 155 0.61 -11.49 22.33
N ASP A 156 0.59 -12.14 23.49
CA ASP A 156 1.50 -13.26 23.79
C ASP A 156 1.34 -14.47 22.85
N ASN A 157 0.23 -14.53 22.10
CA ASN A 157 -0.10 -15.62 21.17
C ASN A 157 0.11 -15.27 19.68
N LEU A 158 0.67 -14.10 19.37
CA LEU A 158 0.78 -13.57 18.00
C LEU A 158 1.93 -14.17 17.17
#